data_AF-G5GM18-F1
#
_entry.id   AF-G5GM18-F1
#
_cell.length_a   1.000
_cell.length_b   1.000
_cell.length_c   1.000
_cell.angle_alpha   90.00
_cell.angle_beta   90.00
_cell.angle_gamma   90.00
#
_symmetry.space_group_name_H-M   'P 1'
#
loop_
_entity.id
_entity.type
_entity.pdbx_description
1 polymer ?
#
loop_
_entity_poly.entity_id
_entity_poly.type
_entity_poly.pdbx_seq_one_letter_code
_entity_poly.pdbx_strand_id
1 'polypeptide(L)'
;MPNVDHFADLSTDMQDALLDYIALNFKVQSGYNRRHSAYGLKQHFVSTQGFPDQHVTSECFSEAMVAAGFKRKRTDESEPNWYFNARVPNVLKP
;
A
#
# COMPACT_ATOMS: atom_id res chain seq x y z
N MET A 1 0.27 3.95 -19.00
CA MET A 1 0.41 2.82 -18.05
C MET A 1 -0.98 2.42 -17.61
N PRO A 2 -1.36 1.14 -17.70
CA PRO A 2 -2.61 0.65 -17.15
C PRO A 2 -2.59 0.76 -15.62
N ASN A 3 -3.71 1.20 -15.06
CA ASN A 3 -3.97 1.08 -13.63
C ASN A 3 -4.26 -0.39 -13.33
N VAL A 4 -3.62 -0.90 -12.29
CA VAL A 4 -3.92 -2.23 -11.75
C VAL A 4 -4.74 -2.00 -10.49
N ASP A 5 -6.01 -2.38 -10.55
CA ASP A 5 -6.98 -2.15 -9.47
C ASP A 5 -6.88 -3.23 -8.38
N HIS A 6 -6.53 -4.47 -8.75
CA HIS A 6 -6.44 -5.59 -7.82
C HIS A 6 -5.01 -6.12 -7.68
N PHE A 7 -4.64 -6.52 -6.46
CA PHE A 7 -3.34 -7.10 -6.16
C PHE A 7 -3.09 -8.38 -6.96
N ALA A 8 -4.12 -9.20 -7.17
CA ALA A 8 -4.02 -10.44 -7.93
C ALA A 8 -3.74 -10.23 -9.44
N ASP A 9 -4.00 -9.04 -9.96
CA ASP A 9 -3.79 -8.69 -11.38
C ASP A 9 -2.35 -8.21 -11.67
N LEU A 10 -1.54 -8.05 -10.62
CA LEU A 10 -0.11 -7.77 -10.76
C LEU A 10 0.64 -9.02 -11.26
N SER A 11 1.75 -8.83 -11.96
CA SER A 11 2.67 -9.96 -12.23
C SER A 11 3.21 -10.52 -10.91
N THR A 12 3.60 -11.80 -10.89
CA THR A 12 4.16 -12.43 -9.69
C THR A 12 5.33 -11.63 -9.11
N ASP A 13 6.24 -11.18 -9.97
CA ASP A 13 7.39 -10.35 -9.55
C ASP A 13 6.95 -9.04 -8.86
N MET A 14 5.89 -8.39 -9.36
CA MET A 14 5.34 -7.17 -8.76
C MET A 14 4.61 -7.46 -7.44
N GLN A 15 3.93 -8.61 -7.34
CA GLN A 15 3.27 -9.03 -6.11
C GLN A 15 4.31 -9.24 -5.01
N ASP A 16 5.37 -9.99 -5.30
CA ASP A 16 6.46 -10.26 -4.37
C ASP A 16 7.18 -8.98 -3.96
N ALA A 17 7.53 -8.11 -4.92
CA ALA A 17 8.18 -6.83 -4.63
C ALA A 17 7.32 -5.91 -3.75
N LEU A 18 6.00 -5.88 -3.97
CA LEU A 18 5.07 -5.10 -3.15
C LEU A 18 4.93 -5.69 -1.73
N LEU A 19 4.87 -7.01 -1.60
CA LEU A 19 4.83 -7.68 -0.29
C LEU A 19 6.13 -7.48 0.48
N ASP A 20 7.28 -7.59 -0.18
CA ASP A 20 8.60 -7.32 0.42
C ASP A 20 8.71 -5.86 0.87
N TYR A 21 8.27 -4.92 0.04
CA TYR A 21 8.20 -3.51 0.43
C TYR A 21 7.34 -3.34 1.69
N ILE A 22 6.17 -3.96 1.76
CA ILE A 22 5.28 -3.86 2.91
C ILE A 22 5.94 -4.46 4.16
N ALA A 23 6.57 -5.63 4.04
CA ALA A 23 7.22 -6.33 5.15
C ALA A 23 8.43 -5.57 5.70
N LEU A 24 9.23 -4.93 4.83
CA LEU A 24 10.37 -4.11 5.24
C LEU A 24 9.94 -2.82 5.93
N ASN A 25 8.86 -2.19 5.45
CA ASN A 25 8.54 -0.83 5.80
C ASN A 25 7.41 -0.67 6.82
N PHE A 26 6.60 -1.69 7.07
CA PHE A 26 5.47 -1.57 7.98
C PHE A 26 5.51 -2.63 9.07
N LYS A 27 5.04 -2.24 10.26
CA LYS A 27 4.81 -3.18 11.37
C LYS A 27 3.39 -3.06 11.87
N VAL A 28 2.78 -4.18 12.24
CA VAL A 28 1.44 -4.18 12.82
C VAL A 28 1.44 -3.39 14.13
N GLN A 29 0.39 -2.60 14.34
CA GLN A 29 0.09 -1.93 15.61
C GLN A 29 -1.37 -2.16 16.01
N SER A 30 -1.71 -1.82 17.25
CA SER A 30 -3.05 -2.09 17.82
C SER A 30 -4.17 -1.26 17.18
N GLY A 31 -3.87 -0.02 16.78
CA GLY A 31 -4.86 0.92 16.25
C GLY A 31 -4.63 1.29 14.78
N TYR A 32 -5.68 1.81 14.13
CA TYR A 32 -5.56 2.37 12.78
C TYR A 32 -4.74 3.65 12.80
N ASN A 33 -3.71 3.69 11.95
CA ASN A 33 -2.96 4.89 11.66
C ASN A 33 -3.76 5.78 10.71
N ARG A 34 -4.29 6.89 11.23
CA ARG A 34 -5.05 7.87 10.44
C ARG A 34 -4.18 8.98 9.82
N ARG A 35 -2.87 8.96 10.07
CA ARG A 35 -1.93 9.98 9.52
C ARG A 35 -1.57 9.72 8.06
N HIS A 36 -1.58 8.45 7.65
CA HIS A 36 -1.22 8.05 6.30
C HIS A 36 -2.29 7.11 5.75
N SER A 37 -2.81 7.46 4.59
CA SER A 37 -3.73 6.62 3.82
C SER A 37 -2.97 5.78 2.79
N ALA A 38 -3.65 4.81 2.17
CA ALA A 38 -3.10 3.98 1.10
C ALA A 38 -2.50 4.82 -0.02
N TYR A 39 -3.18 5.92 -0.40
CA TYR A 39 -2.65 6.86 -1.38
C TYR A 39 -1.27 7.39 -0.96
N GLY A 40 -1.13 7.88 0.28
CA GLY A 40 0.15 8.43 0.74
C GLY A 40 1.25 7.38 0.84
N LEU A 41 0.94 6.18 1.32
CA LEU A 41 1.91 5.10 1.50
C LEU A 41 2.39 4.53 0.16
N LYS A 42 1.48 4.33 -0.80
CA LYS A 42 1.85 3.79 -2.12
C LYS A 42 2.75 4.73 -2.92
N GLN A 43 2.69 6.05 -2.70
CA GLN A 43 3.55 6.99 -3.43
C GLN A 43 5.05 6.71 -3.19
N HIS A 44 5.41 6.31 -1.97
CA HIS A 44 6.80 5.96 -1.68
C HIS A 44 7.22 4.66 -2.38
N PHE A 45 6.33 3.68 -2.49
CA PHE A 45 6.60 2.48 -3.29
C PHE A 45 6.81 2.84 -4.77
N VAL A 46 5.89 3.62 -5.34
CA VAL A 46 5.95 4.06 -6.74
C VAL A 46 7.21 4.88 -7.04
N SER A 47 7.67 5.73 -6.10
CA SER A 47 8.88 6.53 -6.30
C SER A 47 10.18 5.74 -6.18
N THR A 48 10.21 4.67 -5.39
CA THR A 48 11.44 3.90 -5.10
C THR A 48 11.61 2.66 -5.96
N GLN A 49 10.52 1.99 -6.32
CA GLN A 49 10.55 0.76 -7.13
C GLN A 49 9.91 0.93 -8.51
N GLY A 50 9.47 2.15 -8.86
CA GLY A 50 8.69 2.50 -10.05
C GLY A 50 8.80 1.51 -11.20
N PHE A 51 7.77 0.68 -11.35
CA PHE A 51 7.66 -0.23 -12.47
C PHE A 51 7.11 0.54 -13.67
N PRO A 52 7.84 0.61 -14.80
CA PRO A 52 7.46 1.44 -15.95
C PRO A 52 6.16 0.98 -16.63
N ASP A 53 5.72 -0.25 -16.36
CA ASP A 53 4.65 -0.89 -17.12
C ASP A 53 3.31 -1.02 -16.38
N GLN A 54 3.28 -0.86 -15.04
CA GLN A 54 2.06 -1.05 -14.24
C GLN A 54 1.92 0.02 -13.14
N HIS A 55 0.75 0.63 -13.03
CA HIS A 55 0.45 1.59 -11.96
C HIS A 55 -0.35 0.95 -10.82
N VAL A 56 0.27 0.84 -9.65
CA VAL A 56 -0.40 0.34 -8.43
C VAL A 56 -1.38 1.39 -7.91
N THR A 57 -2.67 1.05 -7.91
CA THR A 57 -3.73 1.90 -7.36
C THR A 57 -3.81 1.82 -5.84
N SER A 58 -4.60 2.68 -5.22
CA SER A 58 -4.82 2.65 -3.77
C SER A 58 -5.58 1.39 -3.34
N GLU A 59 -6.50 0.87 -4.16
CA GLU A 59 -7.20 -0.41 -3.91
C GLU A 59 -6.21 -1.57 -3.93
N CYS A 60 -5.43 -1.70 -5.02
CA CYS A 60 -4.41 -2.73 -5.17
C CYS A 60 -3.42 -2.75 -4.00
N PHE A 61 -2.89 -1.57 -3.62
CA PHE A 61 -2.03 -1.45 -2.44
C PHE A 61 -2.73 -1.91 -1.15
N SER A 62 -4.01 -1.59 -1.00
CA SER A 62 -4.77 -1.98 0.18
C SER A 62 -5.06 -3.47 0.26
N GLU A 63 -5.25 -4.15 -0.87
CA GLU A 63 -5.35 -5.61 -0.94
C GLU A 63 -4.02 -6.27 -0.58
N ALA A 64 -2.89 -5.75 -1.07
CA ALA A 64 -1.56 -6.22 -0.70
C ALA A 64 -1.29 -6.09 0.81
N MET A 65 -1.69 -4.96 1.42
CA MET A 65 -1.61 -4.77 2.87
C MET A 65 -2.43 -5.82 3.64
N VAL A 66 -3.61 -6.19 3.14
CA VAL A 66 -4.43 -7.25 3.75
C VAL A 66 -3.76 -8.62 3.57
N ALA A 67 -3.21 -8.92 2.39
CA ALA A 67 -2.46 -10.14 2.13
C ALA A 67 -1.23 -10.27 3.06
N ALA A 68 -0.57 -9.15 3.39
CA ALA A 68 0.53 -9.08 4.34
C ALA A 68 0.08 -9.14 5.83
N GLY A 69 -1.21 -9.32 6.12
CA GLY A 69 -1.74 -9.49 7.47
C GLY A 69 -2.17 -8.21 8.20
N PHE A 70 -2.22 -7.07 7.51
CA PHE A 70 -2.74 -5.82 8.08
C PHE A 70 -4.26 -5.74 7.96
N LYS A 71 -4.87 -4.98 8.86
CA LYS A 71 -6.28 -4.58 8.80
C LYS A 71 -6.38 -3.26 8.07
N ARG A 72 -7.35 -3.16 7.15
CA ARG A 72 -7.71 -1.91 6.46
C ARG A 72 -9.06 -1.37 6.95
N LYS A 73 -9.19 -0.04 6.96
CA LYS A 73 -10.44 0.68 7.22
C LYS A 73 -10.59 1.79 6.17
N ARG A 74 -11.78 1.94 5.59
CA ARG A 74 -12.07 3.03 4.64
C ARG A 74 -11.90 4.40 5.29
N THR A 75 -11.37 5.39 4.56
CA THR A 75 -11.38 6.79 4.98
C THR A 75 -12.79 7.36 4.92
N ASP A 76 -12.98 8.53 5.51
CA ASP A 76 -14.26 9.26 5.46
C ASP A 76 -14.38 10.11 4.16
N GLU A 77 -13.45 9.96 3.22
CA GLU A 77 -13.42 10.66 1.94
C GLU A 77 -14.40 10.05 0.93
N SER A 78 -14.87 10.86 -0.03
CA SER A 78 -15.78 10.39 -1.08
C SER A 78 -15.12 9.35 -2.00
N GLU A 79 -13.83 9.54 -2.29
CA GLU A 79 -13.05 8.60 -3.09
C GLU A 79 -12.56 7.42 -2.24
N PRO A 80 -12.55 6.17 -2.78
CA PRO A 80 -12.01 5.02 -2.06
C PRO A 80 -10.56 5.21 -1.65
N ASN A 81 -10.32 5.23 -0.33
CA ASN A 81 -8.99 5.28 0.27
C ASN A 81 -9.00 4.51 1.61
N TRP A 82 -7.83 4.13 2.13
CA TRP A 82 -7.74 3.21 3.28
C TRP A 82 -6.71 3.64 4.32
N TYR A 83 -7.08 3.54 5.59
CA TYR A 83 -6.17 3.52 6.73
C TYR A 83 -5.84 2.09 7.13
N PHE A 84 -4.66 1.89 7.70
CA PHE A 84 -4.20 0.57 8.13
C PHE A 84 -3.80 0.56 9.60
N ASN A 85 -3.84 -0.60 10.24
CA ASN A 85 -3.20 -0.81 11.54
C ASN A 85 -1.67 -0.97 11.40
N ALA A 86 -1.05 -0.08 10.61
CA ALA A 86 0.35 -0.10 10.27
C ALA A 86 1.10 1.05 10.96
N ARG A 87 2.15 0.69 11.70
CA ARG A 87 3.16 1.63 12.17
C ARG A 87 4.12 1.90 11.02
N VAL A 88 4.21 3.18 10.65
CA VAL A 88 5.09 3.68 9.60
C VAL A 88 6.36 4.20 10.28
N PRO A 89 7.54 3.59 10.06
CA PRO A 89 8.82 4.09 10.54
C PRO A 89 9.11 5.48 9.94
N ASN A 90 9.84 6.32 10.68
CA ASN A 90 10.12 7.71 10.29
C ASN A 90 10.87 7.88 8.96
N VAL A 91 11.44 6.80 8.39
CA VAL A 91 12.16 6.78 7.11
C VAL A 91 11.26 6.95 5.89
N LEU A 92 9.94 6.76 6.02
CA LEU A 92 8.98 7.01 4.94
C LEU A 92 8.40 8.44 4.95
N LYS A 93 9.05 9.38 5.63
CA LYS A 93 8.67 10.80 5.55
C LYS A 93 9.21 11.39 4.24
N PRO A 94 8.41 12.19 3.51
CA PRO A 94 8.91 12.98 2.39
C PRO A 94 9.96 13.99 2.82
#